data_AF-A0A962MHI8-F1
#
_entry.id   AF-A0A962MHI8-F1
#
_cell.length_a   1.000
_cell.length_b   1.000
_cell.length_c   1.000
_cell.angle_alpha   90.00
_cell.angle_beta   90.00
_cell.angle_gamma   90.00
#
_symmetry.space_group_name_H-M   'P 1'
#
loop_
_entity.id
_entity.type
_entity.pdbx_description
1 polymer ?
#
loop_
_entity_poly.entity_id
_entity_poly.type
_entity_poly.pdbx_seq_one_letter_code
_entity_poly.pdbx_strand_id
1 'polypeptide(L)'
;MHKTEQMQHIDSVLAQIADDRVLPATSAKDDLITQSWARCVHQYRLDPTRPREARVLTASEVRERQEVVEKFLQVARFGIEQLYRHVAGMGYVLLLTDSQGVTVDHIGSHSQAKDLRKAGLCLGSDWNEAYAGTCGVGTAIAEGRAFTCHQTDHFDATHIQLTCTTSPLFDPYGKLLGVLDISALHSPEPKSSQYMALELVKIYAQRIENANFLDCFRHQWILRLSQAPEFVDV
;
A
#
# COMPACT_ATOMS: atom_id res chain seq x y z
N MET A 1 -9.70 -26.34 -2.61
CA MET A 1 -9.15 -25.48 -3.68
C MET A 1 -7.98 -24.64 -3.19
N HIS A 2 -8.13 -23.80 -2.16
CA HIS A 2 -7.07 -22.88 -1.72
C HIS A 2 -5.67 -23.45 -1.49
N LYS A 3 -5.51 -24.64 -0.89
CA LYS A 3 -4.15 -25.21 -0.68
C LYS A 3 -3.40 -25.51 -1.99
N THR A 4 -4.13 -25.84 -3.06
CA THR A 4 -3.52 -26.14 -4.37
C THR A 4 -3.08 -24.86 -5.07
N GLU A 5 -3.91 -23.81 -5.02
CA GLU A 5 -3.58 -22.47 -5.54
C GLU A 5 -2.37 -21.87 -4.82
N GLN A 6 -2.31 -22.01 -3.49
CA GLN A 6 -1.16 -21.57 -2.70
C GLN A 6 0.13 -22.28 -3.07
N MET A 7 0.08 -23.60 -3.31
CA MET A 7 1.26 -24.35 -3.74
C MET A 7 1.74 -23.93 -5.12
N GLN A 8 0.81 -23.78 -6.08
CA GLN A 8 1.14 -23.30 -7.43
C GLN A 8 1.76 -21.90 -7.41
N HIS A 9 1.25 -21.02 -6.54
CA HIS A 9 1.82 -19.69 -6.35
C HIS A 9 3.25 -19.74 -5.81
N ILE A 10 3.51 -20.57 -4.79
CA ILE A 10 4.85 -20.77 -4.24
C ILE A 10 5.81 -21.28 -5.32
N ASP A 11 5.39 -22.26 -6.12
CA ASP A 11 6.19 -22.79 -7.22
C ASP A 11 6.50 -21.70 -8.26
N SER A 12 5.54 -20.83 -8.57
CA SER A 12 5.74 -19.68 -9.47
C SER A 12 6.77 -18.69 -8.94
N VAL A 13 6.69 -18.33 -7.65
CA VAL A 13 7.67 -17.43 -7.01
C VAL A 13 9.07 -18.04 -7.07
N LEU A 14 9.19 -19.33 -6.73
CA LEU A 14 10.47 -20.06 -6.77
C LEU A 14 11.04 -20.18 -8.18
N ALA A 15 10.21 -20.47 -9.18
CA ALA A 15 10.62 -20.55 -10.58
C ALA A 15 11.14 -19.21 -11.08
N GLN A 16 10.42 -18.12 -10.81
CA GLN A 16 10.83 -16.77 -11.20
C GLN A 16 12.19 -16.38 -10.61
N ILE A 17 12.43 -16.73 -9.34
CA ILE A 17 13.71 -16.45 -8.67
C ILE A 17 14.84 -17.33 -9.23
N ALA A 18 14.55 -18.58 -9.61
CA ALA A 18 15.53 -19.47 -10.22
C ALA A 18 15.92 -19.02 -11.64
N ASP A 19 14.96 -18.47 -12.39
CA ASP A 19 15.13 -17.96 -13.76
C ASP A 19 15.75 -16.56 -13.81
N ASP A 20 15.92 -15.86 -12.68
CA ASP A 20 16.58 -14.55 -12.58
C ASP A 20 18.10 -14.57 -12.91
N ARG A 21 18.56 -15.64 -13.58
CA ARG A 21 19.59 -15.55 -14.63
C ARG A 21 19.02 -14.84 -15.87
N VAL A 22 18.71 -13.56 -15.73
CA VAL A 22 18.57 -12.55 -16.80
C VAL A 22 17.77 -13.00 -18.03
N LEU A 23 16.44 -12.89 -17.96
CA LEU A 23 15.63 -12.70 -19.17
C LEU A 23 14.97 -11.31 -19.15
N PRO A 24 14.92 -10.58 -20.28
CA PRO A 24 14.35 -9.24 -20.30
C PRO A 24 12.82 -9.33 -20.09
N ALA A 25 12.33 -8.68 -19.03
CA ALA A 25 10.91 -8.60 -18.74
C ALA A 25 10.13 -7.96 -19.90
N THR A 26 8.95 -8.51 -20.22
CA THR A 26 8.10 -8.10 -21.34
C THR A 26 7.23 -6.88 -21.06
N SER A 27 7.25 -6.32 -19.84
CA SER A 27 6.66 -5.00 -19.52
C SER A 27 7.29 -4.35 -18.27
N ALA A 28 7.29 -3.01 -18.20
CA ALA A 28 7.85 -2.24 -17.07
C ALA A 28 7.04 -2.35 -15.75
N LYS A 29 5.85 -2.99 -15.77
CA LYS A 29 5.03 -3.24 -14.57
C LYS A 29 5.28 -4.63 -13.98
N ASP A 30 5.55 -5.63 -14.82
CA ASP A 30 5.94 -6.98 -14.37
C ASP A 30 7.35 -6.98 -13.75
N ASP A 31 8.13 -5.95 -14.10
CA ASP A 31 9.44 -5.65 -13.53
C ASP A 31 9.37 -5.36 -12.01
N LEU A 32 8.32 -4.68 -11.53
CA LEU A 32 8.19 -4.33 -10.10
C LEU A 32 8.03 -5.53 -9.18
N ILE A 33 7.09 -6.41 -9.53
CA ILE A 33 6.76 -7.57 -8.70
C ILE A 33 7.95 -8.52 -8.68
N THR A 34 8.58 -8.74 -9.83
CA THR A 34 9.78 -9.56 -9.96
C THR A 34 10.94 -9.01 -9.12
N GLN A 35 11.23 -7.70 -9.22
CA GLN A 35 12.26 -7.05 -8.40
C GLN A 35 11.96 -7.15 -6.90
N SER A 36 10.70 -7.01 -6.51
CA SER A 36 10.27 -7.15 -5.13
C SER A 36 10.40 -8.60 -4.62
N TRP A 37 10.01 -9.60 -5.40
CA TRP A 37 10.23 -11.01 -5.05
C TRP A 37 11.73 -11.33 -4.91
N ALA A 38 12.55 -10.80 -5.82
CA ALA A 38 14.00 -10.94 -5.75
C ALA A 38 14.57 -10.30 -4.46
N ARG A 39 14.13 -9.09 -4.08
CA ARG A 39 14.51 -8.47 -2.79
C ARG A 39 14.07 -9.32 -1.60
N CYS A 40 12.84 -9.82 -1.61
CA CYS A 40 12.30 -10.69 -0.56
C CYS A 40 13.21 -11.89 -0.31
N VAL A 41 13.65 -12.58 -1.35
CA VAL A 41 14.46 -13.80 -1.18
C VAL A 41 15.95 -13.52 -1.03
N HIS A 42 16.51 -12.63 -1.81
CA HIS A 42 17.97 -12.41 -1.82
C HIS A 42 18.44 -11.45 -0.72
N GLN A 43 17.68 -10.39 -0.45
CA GLN A 43 18.05 -9.37 0.53
C GLN A 43 17.45 -9.69 1.91
N TYR A 44 16.15 -9.94 1.98
CA TYR A 44 15.45 -10.17 3.25
C TYR A 44 15.44 -11.63 3.70
N ARG A 45 15.90 -12.56 2.84
CA ARG A 45 16.01 -14.00 3.13
C ARG A 45 14.67 -14.63 3.53
N LEU A 46 13.58 -14.16 2.93
CA LEU A 46 12.25 -14.73 3.16
C LEU A 46 12.14 -16.06 2.42
N ASP A 47 11.49 -17.02 3.08
CA ASP A 47 11.16 -18.33 2.52
C ASP A 47 9.69 -18.29 2.03
N PRO A 48 9.44 -18.39 0.70
CA PRO A 48 8.08 -18.33 0.17
C PRO A 48 7.22 -19.53 0.58
N THR A 49 7.82 -20.63 1.03
CA THR A 49 7.10 -21.83 1.47
C THR A 49 6.50 -21.71 2.87
N ARG A 50 6.88 -20.65 3.61
CA ARG A 50 6.46 -20.44 5.00
C ARG A 50 5.43 -19.31 5.07
N PRO A 51 4.16 -19.62 5.40
CA PRO A 51 3.17 -18.60 5.72
C PRO A 51 3.66 -17.70 6.84
N ARG A 52 3.37 -16.40 6.75
CA ARG A 52 3.77 -15.43 7.77
C ARG A 52 2.56 -14.95 8.54
N GLU A 53 2.69 -14.90 9.85
CA GLU A 53 1.68 -14.24 10.68
C GLU A 53 1.82 -12.73 10.54
N ALA A 54 0.67 -12.04 10.52
CA ALA A 54 0.65 -10.58 10.53
C ALA A 54 1.38 -10.05 11.77
N ARG A 55 2.44 -9.28 11.55
CA ARG A 55 3.16 -8.61 12.63
C ARG A 55 2.39 -7.35 13.01
N VAL A 56 1.76 -7.36 14.18
CA VAL A 56 0.97 -6.23 14.69
C VAL A 56 1.63 -5.68 15.95
N LEU A 57 1.96 -4.39 15.92
CA LEU A 57 2.57 -3.67 17.03
C LEU A 57 1.60 -3.53 18.20
N THR A 58 2.16 -3.32 19.39
CA THR A 58 1.38 -3.03 20.59
C THR A 58 0.77 -1.63 20.52
N ALA A 59 -0.30 -1.40 21.30
CA ALA A 59 -0.97 -0.10 21.33
C ALA A 59 -0.05 1.06 21.76
N SER A 60 0.95 0.81 22.61
CA SER A 60 1.94 1.81 22.99
C SER A 60 2.88 2.15 21.84
N GLU A 61 3.42 1.15 21.14
CA GLU A 61 4.29 1.38 19.97
C GLU A 61 3.54 2.10 18.85
N VAL A 62 2.27 1.77 18.62
CA VAL A 62 1.42 2.47 17.65
C VAL A 62 1.23 3.94 18.04
N ARG A 63 1.00 4.21 19.33
CA ARG A 63 0.83 5.59 19.81
C ARG A 63 2.10 6.42 19.61
N GLU A 64 3.26 5.87 19.94
CA GLU A 64 4.56 6.53 19.69
C GLU A 64 4.74 6.86 18.21
N ARG A 65 4.33 5.95 17.31
CA ARG A 65 4.36 6.17 15.86
C ARG A 65 3.39 7.27 15.43
N GLN A 66 2.16 7.26 15.94
CA GLN A 66 1.15 8.28 15.67
C GLN A 66 1.59 9.68 16.14
N GLU A 67 2.26 9.78 17.29
CA GLU A 67 2.81 11.04 17.82
C GLU A 67 3.85 11.66 16.86
N VAL A 68 4.71 10.83 16.25
CA VAL A 68 5.71 11.29 15.27
C VAL A 68 5.08 11.92 14.02
N VAL A 69 3.92 11.41 13.59
CA VAL A 69 3.23 11.86 12.37
C VAL A 69 1.93 12.64 12.64
N GLU A 70 1.69 13.08 13.88
CA GLU A 70 0.40 13.61 14.33
C GLU A 70 -0.13 14.74 13.45
N LYS A 71 0.73 15.73 13.15
CA LYS A 71 0.36 16.88 12.30
C LYS A 71 -0.09 16.44 10.91
N PHE A 72 0.62 15.48 10.33
CA PHE A 72 0.27 14.93 9.03
C PHE A 72 -1.06 14.17 9.08
N LEU A 73 -1.28 13.36 10.12
CA LEU A 73 -2.55 12.64 10.31
C LEU A 73 -3.73 13.60 10.42
N GLN A 74 -3.59 14.71 11.15
CA GLN A 74 -4.64 15.72 11.27
C GLN A 74 -5.04 16.31 9.91
N VAL A 75 -4.06 16.58 9.04
CA VAL A 75 -4.30 17.09 7.68
C VAL A 75 -4.87 16.02 6.76
N ALA A 76 -4.33 14.80 6.82
CA ALA A 76 -4.71 13.69 5.96
C ALA A 76 -6.14 13.18 6.25
N ARG A 77 -6.63 13.34 7.49
CA ARG A 77 -7.89 12.78 7.98
C ARG A 77 -9.08 13.02 7.05
N PHE A 78 -9.26 14.26 6.59
CA PHE A 78 -10.37 14.55 5.69
C PHE A 78 -10.22 13.81 4.35
N GLY A 79 -9.02 13.81 3.77
CA GLY A 79 -8.72 13.10 2.53
C GLY A 79 -8.97 11.60 2.60
N ILE A 80 -8.55 10.95 3.68
CA ILE A 80 -8.77 9.51 3.88
C ILE A 80 -10.26 9.18 4.09
N GLU A 81 -10.99 9.99 4.87
CA GLU A 81 -12.43 9.79 5.08
C GLU A 81 -13.20 9.96 3.75
N GLN A 82 -12.84 10.96 2.94
CA GLN A 82 -13.41 11.16 1.60
C GLN A 82 -13.13 9.97 0.68
N LEU A 83 -11.89 9.50 0.61
CA LEU A 83 -11.52 8.33 -0.19
C LEU A 83 -12.34 7.10 0.24
N TYR A 84 -12.39 6.82 1.54
CA TYR A 84 -13.12 5.68 2.07
C TYR A 84 -14.61 5.69 1.67
N ARG A 85 -15.27 6.86 1.68
CA ARG A 85 -16.67 6.97 1.25
C ARG A 85 -16.91 6.53 -0.20
N HIS A 86 -15.94 6.69 -1.07
CA HIS A 86 -16.04 6.25 -2.46
C HIS A 86 -15.87 4.73 -2.60
N VAL A 87 -15.11 4.09 -1.70
CA VAL A 87 -14.71 2.69 -1.83
C VAL A 87 -15.39 1.73 -0.85
N ALA A 88 -16.05 2.24 0.20
CA ALA A 88 -16.69 1.45 1.24
C ALA A 88 -17.74 0.47 0.69
N GLY A 89 -18.54 0.91 -0.29
CA GLY A 89 -19.56 0.06 -0.93
C GLY A 89 -19.01 -1.06 -1.81
N MET A 90 -17.70 -1.02 -2.11
CA MET A 90 -17.00 -2.02 -2.92
C MET A 90 -16.20 -3.02 -2.07
N GLY A 91 -16.32 -2.97 -0.74
CA GLY A 91 -15.65 -3.91 0.17
C GLY A 91 -14.18 -3.61 0.45
N TYR A 92 -13.73 -2.38 0.16
CA TYR A 92 -12.37 -1.95 0.53
C TYR A 92 -12.29 -1.51 1.99
N VAL A 93 -11.12 -1.74 2.58
CA VAL A 93 -10.61 -1.07 3.77
C VAL A 93 -9.57 -0.04 3.33
N LEU A 94 -9.39 1.02 4.10
CA LEU A 94 -8.33 2.00 3.94
C LEU A 94 -7.33 1.84 5.07
N LEU A 95 -6.04 1.83 4.73
CA LEU A 95 -4.93 1.93 5.66
C LEU A 95 -4.10 3.17 5.33
N LEU A 96 -3.66 3.88 6.36
CA LEU A 96 -2.63 4.90 6.26
C LEU A 96 -1.45 4.46 7.11
N THR A 97 -0.27 4.35 6.50
CA THR A 97 0.94 3.92 7.21
C THR A 97 1.89 5.07 7.49
N ASP A 98 2.82 4.87 8.41
CA ASP A 98 4.02 5.69 8.50
C ASP A 98 5.03 5.33 7.39
N SER A 99 6.12 6.08 7.32
CA SER A 99 7.22 5.87 6.36
C SER A 99 7.94 4.52 6.48
N GLN A 100 7.69 3.75 7.53
CA GLN A 100 8.28 2.42 7.75
C GLN A 100 7.31 1.29 7.38
N GLY A 101 6.07 1.61 7.01
CA GLY A 101 5.04 0.66 6.62
C GLY A 101 4.15 0.19 7.77
N VAL A 102 4.19 0.84 8.93
CA VAL A 102 3.30 0.54 10.05
C VAL A 102 1.98 1.29 9.88
N THR A 103 0.85 0.58 9.90
CA THR A 103 -0.49 1.20 9.88
C THR A 103 -0.69 2.09 11.11
N VAL A 104 -0.86 3.40 10.89
CA VAL A 104 -1.10 4.42 11.92
C VAL A 104 -2.52 4.97 11.90
N ASP A 105 -3.28 4.75 10.82
CA ASP A 105 -4.73 4.97 10.78
C ASP A 105 -5.41 3.92 9.89
N HIS A 106 -6.66 3.61 10.17
CA HIS A 106 -7.42 2.61 9.43
C HIS A 106 -8.91 2.93 9.41
N ILE A 107 -9.57 2.68 8.28
CA ILE A 107 -11.02 2.79 8.14
C ILE A 107 -11.54 1.56 7.38
N GLY A 108 -12.41 0.78 8.01
CA GLY A 108 -12.95 -0.45 7.42
C GLY A 108 -14.35 -0.79 7.91
N SER A 109 -14.98 -1.77 7.24
CA SER A 109 -16.30 -2.24 7.64
C SER A 109 -16.26 -2.99 8.97
N HIS A 110 -17.09 -2.58 9.92
CA HIS A 110 -17.22 -3.25 11.21
C HIS A 110 -17.68 -4.70 11.09
N SER A 111 -18.47 -5.03 10.06
CA SER A 111 -18.93 -6.40 9.82
C SER A 111 -17.80 -7.34 9.39
N GLN A 112 -16.70 -6.81 8.83
CA GLN A 112 -15.54 -7.55 8.37
C GLN A 112 -14.34 -7.43 9.32
N ALA A 113 -14.47 -6.73 10.46
CA ALA A 113 -13.35 -6.40 11.34
C ALA A 113 -12.53 -7.62 11.78
N LYS A 114 -13.17 -8.78 12.01
CA LYS A 114 -12.47 -10.04 12.36
C LYS A 114 -11.61 -10.56 11.23
N ASP A 115 -12.14 -10.57 10.00
CA ASP A 115 -11.44 -11.08 8.83
C ASP A 115 -10.33 -10.13 8.40
N LEU A 116 -10.58 -8.82 8.45
CA LEU A 116 -9.57 -7.78 8.23
C LEU A 116 -8.41 -7.94 9.20
N ARG A 117 -8.69 -8.09 10.51
CA ARG A 117 -7.65 -8.30 11.52
C ARG A 117 -6.88 -9.60 11.31
N LYS A 118 -7.55 -10.67 10.88
CA LYS A 118 -6.90 -11.96 10.55
C LYS A 118 -5.95 -11.83 9.36
N ALA A 119 -6.30 -11.00 8.38
CA ALA A 119 -5.45 -10.67 7.23
C ALA A 119 -4.43 -9.56 7.52
N GLY A 120 -4.29 -9.11 8.77
CA GLY A 120 -3.39 -8.01 9.12
C GLY A 120 -3.84 -6.63 8.65
N LEU A 121 -5.05 -6.46 8.12
CA LEU A 121 -5.59 -5.17 7.67
C LEU A 121 -6.17 -4.38 8.85
N CYS A 122 -5.33 -4.05 9.82
CA CYS A 122 -5.70 -3.35 11.04
C CYS A 122 -4.62 -2.37 11.50
N LEU A 123 -4.98 -1.55 12.49
CA LEU A 123 -4.07 -0.61 13.14
C LEU A 123 -2.85 -1.34 13.74
N GLY A 124 -1.66 -0.79 13.53
CA GLY A 124 -0.39 -1.32 14.03
C GLY A 124 0.23 -2.44 13.21
N SER A 125 -0.41 -2.90 12.13
CA SER A 125 0.20 -3.91 11.26
C SER A 125 1.43 -3.36 10.53
N ASP A 126 2.51 -4.14 10.55
CA ASP A 126 3.78 -3.85 9.91
C ASP A 126 3.82 -4.51 8.52
N TRP A 127 3.66 -3.69 7.49
CA TRP A 127 3.65 -4.11 6.09
C TRP A 127 4.99 -3.85 5.39
N ASN A 128 6.07 -3.70 6.15
CA ASN A 128 7.40 -3.60 5.55
C ASN A 128 7.72 -4.88 4.78
N GLU A 129 8.27 -4.73 3.58
CA GLU A 129 8.60 -5.85 2.69
C GLU A 129 9.55 -6.86 3.34
N ALA A 130 10.43 -6.42 4.26
CA ALA A 130 11.32 -7.29 5.02
C ALA A 130 10.61 -8.26 5.97
N TYR A 131 9.36 -7.99 6.34
CA TYR A 131 8.56 -8.85 7.21
C TYR A 131 7.39 -9.49 6.48
N ALA A 132 6.62 -8.71 5.73
CA ALA A 132 5.40 -9.15 5.04
C ALA A 132 5.67 -9.77 3.67
N GLY A 133 6.87 -9.56 3.10
CA GLY A 133 7.15 -9.82 1.70
C GLY A 133 6.50 -8.80 0.76
N THR A 134 6.53 -9.06 -0.54
CA THR A 134 5.87 -8.24 -1.55
C THR A 134 4.39 -8.07 -1.23
N CYS A 135 4.05 -6.83 -0.94
CA CYS A 135 2.71 -6.35 -0.66
C CYS A 135 2.60 -4.90 -1.15
N GLY A 136 1.38 -4.35 -1.20
CA GLY A 136 1.15 -2.98 -1.65
C GLY A 136 2.03 -1.96 -0.91
N VAL A 137 1.92 -1.92 0.42
CA VAL A 137 2.63 -0.90 1.23
C VAL A 137 4.15 -1.02 1.11
N GLY A 138 4.71 -2.20 1.43
CA GLY A 138 6.17 -2.38 1.45
C GLY A 138 6.84 -2.11 0.10
N THR A 139 6.22 -2.55 -0.99
CA THR A 139 6.74 -2.33 -2.34
C THR A 139 6.61 -0.86 -2.74
N ALA A 140 5.52 -0.18 -2.39
CA ALA A 140 5.37 1.26 -2.68
C ALA A 140 6.42 2.11 -1.95
N ILE A 141 6.83 1.70 -0.74
CA ILE A 141 7.94 2.32 -0.02
C ILE A 141 9.27 2.11 -0.76
N ALA A 142 9.56 0.88 -1.18
CA ALA A 142 10.81 0.55 -1.87
C ALA A 142 10.95 1.24 -3.23
N GLU A 143 9.85 1.36 -3.97
CA GLU A 143 9.82 1.86 -5.34
C GLU A 143 9.49 3.35 -5.46
N GLY A 144 8.97 3.96 -4.38
CA GLY A 144 8.58 5.37 -4.36
C GLY A 144 7.48 5.72 -5.35
N ARG A 145 6.64 4.76 -5.76
CA ARG A 145 5.56 4.99 -6.73
C ARG A 145 4.28 4.23 -6.41
N ALA A 146 3.16 4.79 -6.85
CA ALA A 146 1.84 4.18 -6.73
C ALA A 146 1.71 2.95 -7.63
N PHE A 147 1.14 1.87 -7.11
CA PHE A 147 0.86 0.66 -7.87
C PHE A 147 -0.20 -0.23 -7.19
N THR A 148 -0.63 -1.28 -7.91
CA THR A 148 -1.52 -2.31 -7.40
C THR A 148 -0.77 -3.64 -7.26
N CYS A 149 -0.76 -4.18 -6.05
CA CYS A 149 -0.38 -5.55 -5.73
C CYS A 149 -1.67 -6.39 -5.69
N HIS A 150 -1.90 -7.19 -6.71
CA HIS A 150 -3.14 -7.90 -6.95
C HIS A 150 -2.93 -9.41 -6.85
N GLN A 151 -3.66 -10.06 -5.95
CA GLN A 151 -3.74 -11.52 -5.85
C GLN A 151 -2.35 -12.16 -5.82
N THR A 152 -2.00 -12.95 -6.83
CA THR A 152 -0.72 -13.66 -6.98
C THR A 152 0.48 -12.74 -7.19
N ASP A 153 0.33 -11.41 -7.17
CA ASP A 153 1.48 -10.51 -7.01
C ASP A 153 2.08 -10.59 -5.59
N HIS A 154 1.24 -10.91 -4.58
CA HIS A 154 1.68 -10.97 -3.19
C HIS A 154 2.72 -12.08 -3.00
N PHE A 155 3.76 -11.81 -2.22
CA PHE A 155 4.76 -12.84 -1.93
C PHE A 155 4.20 -13.95 -1.04
N ASP A 156 3.44 -13.59 0.00
CA ASP A 156 2.83 -14.56 0.90
C ASP A 156 1.58 -15.19 0.27
N ALA A 157 1.61 -16.53 0.14
CA ALA A 157 0.51 -17.32 -0.41
C ALA A 157 -0.81 -17.18 0.37
N THR A 158 -0.78 -16.73 1.63
CA THR A 158 -1.99 -16.43 2.41
C THR A 158 -2.72 -15.18 1.94
N HIS A 159 -2.05 -14.31 1.18
CA HIS A 159 -2.61 -13.04 0.70
C HIS A 159 -3.03 -13.04 -0.77
N ILE A 160 -2.96 -14.17 -1.48
CA ILE A 160 -3.25 -14.23 -2.92
C ILE A 160 -4.72 -14.03 -3.31
N GLN A 161 -5.61 -13.79 -2.34
CA GLN A 161 -6.99 -13.36 -2.56
C GLN A 161 -7.15 -11.84 -2.40
N LEU A 162 -6.19 -11.19 -1.74
CA LEU A 162 -6.19 -9.76 -1.50
C LEU A 162 -5.80 -8.99 -2.75
N THR A 163 -6.35 -7.79 -2.87
CA THR A 163 -5.81 -6.75 -3.73
C THR A 163 -5.50 -5.54 -2.89
N CYS A 164 -4.32 -4.96 -3.07
CA CYS A 164 -3.87 -3.74 -2.42
C CYS A 164 -3.54 -2.71 -3.49
N THR A 165 -4.11 -1.52 -3.37
CA THR A 165 -3.83 -0.41 -4.28
C THR A 165 -3.29 0.74 -3.47
N THR A 166 -2.06 1.15 -3.78
CA THR A 166 -1.27 2.01 -2.90
C THR A 166 -0.71 3.21 -3.62
N SER A 167 -0.53 4.30 -2.88
CA SER A 167 0.29 5.44 -3.27
C SER A 167 1.14 5.90 -2.09
N PRO A 168 2.46 6.07 -2.27
CA PRO A 168 3.28 6.76 -1.29
C PRO A 168 2.82 8.21 -1.12
N LEU A 169 3.10 8.77 0.06
CA LEU A 169 2.82 10.15 0.45
C LEU A 169 4.13 10.82 0.85
N PHE A 170 4.44 11.97 0.27
CA PHE A 170 5.68 12.70 0.48
C PHE A 170 5.44 14.06 1.15
N ASP A 171 6.44 14.51 1.91
CA ASP A 171 6.49 15.87 2.40
C ASP A 171 6.94 16.84 1.31
N PRO A 172 6.84 18.17 1.53
CA PRO A 172 7.25 19.15 0.54
C PRO A 172 8.73 19.11 0.11
N TYR A 173 9.57 18.37 0.84
CA TYR A 173 10.99 18.19 0.55
C TYR A 173 11.28 16.84 -0.13
N GLY A 174 10.25 16.08 -0.48
CA GLY A 174 10.37 14.77 -1.14
C GLY A 174 10.67 13.62 -0.19
N LYS A 175 10.58 13.82 1.14
CA LYS A 175 10.75 12.73 2.10
C LYS A 175 9.44 11.97 2.24
N LEU A 176 9.52 10.64 2.22
CA LEU A 176 8.37 9.77 2.46
C LEU A 176 7.79 10.00 3.87
N LEU A 177 6.50 10.31 3.93
CA LEU A 177 5.71 10.41 5.16
C LEU A 177 5.02 9.09 5.50
N GLY A 178 4.56 8.37 4.48
CA GLY A 178 3.76 7.16 4.64
C GLY A 178 3.20 6.63 3.33
N VAL A 179 2.29 5.67 3.41
CA VAL A 179 1.59 5.10 2.26
C VAL A 179 0.09 5.13 2.51
N LEU A 180 -0.65 5.61 1.51
CA LEU A 180 -2.09 5.47 1.42
C LEU A 180 -2.41 4.14 0.72
N ASP A 181 -3.11 3.25 1.38
CA ASP A 181 -3.53 1.95 0.84
C ASP A 181 -5.04 1.79 0.91
N ILE A 182 -5.62 1.25 -0.16
CA ILE A 182 -6.93 0.61 -0.10
C ILE A 182 -6.79 -0.86 -0.46
N SER A 183 -7.33 -1.70 0.40
CA SER A 183 -7.24 -3.15 0.28
C SER A 183 -8.62 -3.78 0.24
N ALA A 184 -8.82 -4.83 -0.55
CA ALA A 184 -10.02 -5.65 -0.49
C ALA A 184 -9.63 -7.11 -0.28
N LEU A 185 -10.32 -7.79 0.65
CA LEU A 185 -10.06 -9.20 0.98
C LEU A 185 -10.33 -10.14 -0.20
N HIS A 186 -11.23 -9.73 -1.09
CA HIS A 186 -11.59 -10.43 -2.31
C HIS A 186 -11.79 -9.40 -3.41
N SER A 187 -11.37 -9.72 -4.63
CA SER A 187 -11.48 -8.85 -5.79
C SER A 187 -11.78 -9.66 -7.05
N PRO A 188 -12.36 -9.04 -8.10
CA PRO A 188 -12.47 -9.70 -9.40
C PRO A 188 -11.10 -10.14 -9.92
N GLU A 189 -11.04 -11.30 -10.58
CA GLU A 189 -9.79 -11.87 -11.12
C GLU A 189 -9.01 -10.95 -12.08
N PRO A 190 -9.66 -10.15 -12.97
CA PRO A 190 -8.89 -9.28 -13.85
C PRO A 190 -8.27 -8.13 -13.05
N LYS A 191 -6.94 -8.05 -13.03
CA LYS A 191 -6.17 -6.93 -12.44
C LYS A 191 -6.60 -5.56 -12.98
N SER A 192 -7.09 -5.50 -14.22
CA SER A 192 -7.65 -4.28 -14.83
C SER A 192 -8.86 -3.71 -14.08
N SER A 193 -9.58 -4.52 -13.29
CA SER A 193 -10.65 -4.06 -12.41
C SER A 193 -10.18 -3.04 -11.35
N GLN A 194 -8.87 -3.02 -11.08
CA GLN A 194 -8.24 -2.17 -10.06
C GLN A 194 -7.73 -0.83 -10.62
N TYR A 195 -7.81 -0.60 -11.93
CA TYR A 195 -7.27 0.64 -12.54
C TYR A 195 -7.95 1.91 -12.03
N MET A 196 -9.27 1.88 -11.85
CA MET A 196 -10.00 3.02 -11.28
C MET A 196 -9.68 3.22 -9.80
N ALA A 197 -9.46 2.14 -9.05
CA ALA A 197 -9.02 2.22 -7.67
C ALA A 197 -7.64 2.90 -7.58
N LEU A 198 -6.71 2.57 -8.48
CA LEU A 198 -5.37 3.15 -8.52
C LEU A 198 -5.40 4.65 -8.82
N GLU A 199 -6.17 5.07 -9.82
CA GLU A 199 -6.30 6.50 -10.12
C GLU A 199 -6.95 7.26 -8.96
N LEU A 200 -7.95 6.66 -8.30
CA LEU A 200 -8.58 7.27 -7.12
C LEU A 200 -7.58 7.46 -5.98
N VAL A 201 -6.80 6.43 -5.64
CA VAL A 201 -5.77 6.52 -4.60
C VAL A 201 -4.72 7.58 -4.93
N LYS A 202 -4.25 7.66 -6.19
CA LYS A 202 -3.31 8.69 -6.63
C LYS A 202 -3.87 10.10 -6.47
N ILE A 203 -5.13 10.32 -6.86
CA ILE A 203 -5.81 11.62 -6.71
C ILE A 203 -5.87 12.01 -5.22
N TYR A 204 -6.26 11.09 -4.35
CA TYR A 204 -6.36 11.38 -2.91
C TYR A 204 -5.00 11.55 -2.24
N ALA A 205 -3.98 10.80 -2.68
CA ALA A 205 -2.60 11.01 -2.24
C ALA A 205 -2.14 12.43 -2.58
N GLN A 206 -2.30 12.87 -3.83
CA GLN A 206 -1.96 14.23 -4.25
C GLN A 206 -2.73 15.29 -3.46
N ARG A 207 -4.03 15.07 -3.19
CA ARG A 207 -4.83 16.00 -2.38
C ARG A 207 -4.34 16.10 -0.94
N ILE A 208 -3.97 14.99 -0.33
CA ILE A 208 -3.42 14.95 1.03
C ILE A 208 -2.06 15.65 1.06
N GLU A 209 -1.18 15.38 0.10
CA GLU A 209 0.12 16.06 -0.02
C GLU A 209 -0.03 17.57 -0.23
N ASN A 210 -0.94 17.99 -1.11
CA ASN A 210 -1.25 19.40 -1.33
C ASN A 210 -1.77 20.07 -0.05
N ALA A 211 -2.69 19.43 0.66
CA ALA A 211 -3.19 19.95 1.94
C ALA A 211 -2.05 20.06 2.98
N ASN A 212 -1.17 19.07 3.04
CA ASN A 212 0.00 19.07 3.94
C ASN A 212 0.99 20.18 3.57
N PHE A 213 1.23 20.42 2.28
CA PHE A 213 2.04 21.52 1.79
C PHE A 213 1.46 22.87 2.25
N LEU A 214 0.16 23.09 2.07
CA LEU A 214 -0.50 24.34 2.46
C LEU A 214 -0.43 24.57 3.98
N ASP A 215 -0.57 23.53 4.81
CA ASP A 215 -0.41 23.66 6.26
C ASP A 215 1.05 23.99 6.64
N CYS A 216 2.04 23.31 6.05
CA CYS A 216 3.46 23.55 6.30
C CYS A 216 3.87 25.00 5.97
N PHE A 217 3.30 25.58 4.91
CA PHE A 217 3.63 26.92 4.42
C PHE A 217 2.52 27.95 4.66
N ARG A 218 1.61 27.71 5.62
CA ARG A 218 0.44 28.57 5.90
C ARG A 218 0.77 30.03 6.24
N HIS A 219 2.02 30.34 6.55
CA HIS A 219 2.51 31.69 6.87
C HIS A 219 3.42 32.27 5.78
N GLN A 220 3.47 31.63 4.61
CA GLN A 220 4.26 32.07 3.46
C GLN A 220 3.35 32.41 2.27
N TRP A 221 3.90 33.11 1.29
CA TRP A 221 3.23 33.33 0.01
C TRP A 221 3.29 32.04 -0.81
N ILE A 222 2.13 31.60 -1.30
CA ILE A 222 2.01 30.39 -2.11
C ILE A 222 1.62 30.81 -3.54
N LEU A 223 2.48 30.48 -4.50
CA LEU A 223 2.21 30.69 -5.92
C LEU A 223 1.71 29.37 -6.52
N ARG A 224 0.48 29.38 -7.07
CA ARG A 224 -0.07 28.26 -7.84
C ARG A 224 -0.03 28.60 -9.32
N LEU A 225 0.47 27.67 -10.12
CA LEU A 225 0.57 27.80 -11.57
C LEU A 225 -0.11 26.59 -12.20
N SER A 226 -0.98 26.83 -13.17
CA SER A 226 -1.63 25.80 -13.97
C SER A 226 -1.57 26.17 -15.44
N GLN A 227 -1.40 25.17 -16.31
CA GLN A 227 -1.53 25.35 -17.77
C GLN A 227 -2.99 25.51 -18.20
N ALA A 228 -3.93 25.03 -17.37
CA ALA A 228 -5.35 25.20 -17.56
C ALA A 228 -5.88 26.10 -16.42
N PRO A 229 -6.05 27.41 -16.67
CA PRO A 229 -6.41 28.40 -15.65
C PRO A 229 -7.67 28.04 -14.85
N GLU A 230 -8.59 27.31 -15.48
CA GLU A 230 -9.85 26.84 -14.87
C GLU A 230 -9.62 25.85 -13.72
N PHE A 231 -8.42 25.28 -13.61
CA PHE A 231 -8.06 24.27 -12.61
C PHE A 231 -6.99 24.75 -11.61
N VAL A 232 -6.71 26.05 -11.54
CA VAL A 232 -5.64 26.58 -10.65
C VAL A 232 -5.91 26.34 -9.15
N ASP A 233 -7.18 26.17 -8.77
CA ASP A 233 -7.63 25.92 -7.39
C ASP A 233 -8.03 24.47 -7.12
N VAL A 234 -7.95 23.59 -8.12
CA VAL A 234 -8.40 22.19 -8.05
C VAL A 234 -7.30 21.25 -7.57
#